data_AF-A0A9P6GVN3-F1
#
_entry.id   AF-A0A9P6GVN3-F1
#
_cell.length_a   1.000
_cell.length_b   1.000
_cell.length_c   1.000
_cell.angle_alpha   90.00
_cell.angle_beta   90.00
_cell.angle_gamma   90.00
#
_symmetry.space_group_name_H-M   'P 1'
#
loop_
_entity.id
_entity.type
_entity.pdbx_description
1 polymer ?
#
loop_
_entity_poly.entity_id
_entity_poly.type
_entity_poly.pdbx_seq_one_letter_code
_entity_poly.pdbx_strand_id
1 'polypeptide(L)'
;MADRPPPTVAPRASRRARLPSFVRLPMLLILNICLQSALWTGAENVLSHELGAVSKVPRPGQEQEGLGELTEPIVRLVSKIALVSVAWELRYDYFDIGALTAVINIPFAFLLTTFYNISLLTAAAYVAIEVISIALPTYLLRPIADINNPAVPIRNRYLLNSFQVSWSNTALAVGVYATVLYSSLQTNWLTIFLINHFDLPSVELAHDVQAVTFIPKLLTAGYATKAFLLDPAIGAQPDTGAVTPVGPFEPATATLPQTLKHNFWFFSRRTRTLIQRSVVLSTFLLANTVLRGATLEGSEIAGSAGYAGVWILAANICAAWFVWTGDAEP
;
A
#
# COMPACT_ATOMS: atom_id res chain seq x y z
N MET A 1 -7.24 -37.44 -46.31
CA MET A 1 -7.05 -36.40 -45.28
C MET A 1 -5.71 -35.74 -45.57
N ALA A 2 -5.72 -34.49 -46.04
CA ALA A 2 -4.50 -33.79 -46.41
C ALA A 2 -3.78 -33.30 -45.15
N ASP A 3 -2.50 -33.65 -45.05
CA ASP A 3 -1.59 -33.33 -43.96
C ASP A 3 -1.34 -31.81 -43.94
N ARG A 4 -1.81 -31.11 -42.89
CA ARG A 4 -1.59 -29.68 -42.74
C ARG A 4 -0.20 -29.46 -42.15
N PRO A 5 0.69 -28.68 -42.78
CA PRO A 5 1.98 -28.35 -42.19
C PRO A 5 1.80 -27.59 -40.87
N PRO A 6 2.70 -27.78 -39.90
CA PRO A 6 2.59 -27.17 -38.57
C PRO A 6 2.58 -25.64 -38.67
N PRO A 7 1.81 -24.95 -37.82
CA PRO A 7 1.68 -23.50 -37.87
C PRO A 7 3.05 -22.85 -37.65
N THR A 8 3.51 -22.10 -38.65
CA THR A 8 4.71 -21.28 -38.54
C THR A 8 4.38 -20.10 -37.62
N VAL A 9 4.83 -20.17 -36.36
CA VAL A 9 4.76 -19.04 -35.45
C VAL A 9 5.81 -18.03 -35.89
N ALA A 10 5.40 -17.07 -36.71
CA ALA A 10 6.24 -15.90 -37.00
C ALA A 10 6.50 -15.18 -35.66
N PRO A 11 7.76 -14.98 -35.24
CA PRO A 11 8.03 -14.16 -34.08
C PRO A 11 7.54 -12.75 -34.40
N ARG A 12 6.45 -12.31 -33.77
CA ARG A 12 6.08 -10.90 -33.76
C ARG A 12 7.17 -10.17 -32.99
N ALA A 13 8.19 -9.71 -33.70
CA ALA A 13 9.10 -8.69 -33.21
C ALA A 13 8.25 -7.44 -32.98
N SER A 14 7.70 -7.27 -31.77
CA SER A 14 7.09 -6.01 -31.37
C SER A 14 8.22 -5.00 -31.23
N ARG A 15 8.52 -4.32 -32.33
CA ARG A 15 9.40 -3.16 -32.39
C ARG A 15 8.68 -1.96 -31.76
N ARG A 16 8.17 -2.11 -30.54
CA ARG A 16 7.79 -0.95 -29.74
C ARG A 16 9.08 -0.24 -29.40
N ALA A 17 9.20 1.03 -29.83
CA ALA A 17 10.24 1.92 -29.36
C ALA A 17 10.20 1.91 -27.82
N ARG A 18 11.13 1.18 -27.20
CA ARG A 18 11.23 1.09 -25.75
C ARG A 18 12.01 2.32 -25.32
N LEU A 19 11.32 3.30 -24.74
CA LEU A 19 11.97 4.41 -24.05
C LEU A 19 13.08 3.84 -23.13
N PRO A 20 14.29 4.42 -23.10
CA PRO A 20 15.33 3.96 -22.19
C PRO A 20 14.84 4.06 -20.74
N SER A 21 15.21 3.08 -19.90
CA SER A 21 14.71 2.96 -18.52
C SER A 21 14.94 4.24 -17.70
N PHE A 22 16.08 4.90 -17.91
CA PHE A 22 16.45 6.13 -17.21
C PHE A 22 15.52 7.31 -17.51
N VAL A 23 14.89 7.37 -18.69
CA VAL A 23 13.95 8.46 -19.05
C VAL A 23 12.54 8.20 -18.51
N ARG A 24 12.19 6.94 -18.27
CA ARG A 24 10.84 6.58 -17.82
C ARG A 24 10.56 7.01 -16.40
N LEU A 25 11.54 6.91 -15.49
CA LEU A 25 11.38 7.33 -14.10
C LEU A 25 11.09 8.83 -13.94
N PRO A 26 11.86 9.77 -14.53
CA PRO A 26 11.54 11.20 -14.44
C PRO A 26 10.24 11.53 -15.15
N MET A 27 9.94 10.88 -16.29
CA MET A 27 8.66 11.06 -16.98
C MET A 27 7.46 10.61 -16.11
N LEU A 28 7.61 9.50 -15.38
CA LEU A 28 6.59 9.00 -14.46
C LEU A 28 6.34 9.99 -13.32
N LEU A 29 7.40 10.56 -12.73
CA LEU A 29 7.30 11.59 -11.70
C LEU A 29 6.56 12.84 -12.21
N ILE A 30 6.95 13.35 -13.37
CA ILE A 30 6.30 14.53 -13.97
C ILE A 30 4.83 14.25 -14.24
N LEU A 31 4.51 13.10 -14.86
CA LEU A 31 3.14 12.74 -15.20
C LEU A 31 2.30 12.52 -13.93
N ASN A 32 2.87 11.95 -12.88
CA ASN A 32 2.21 11.80 -11.59
C ASN A 32 1.82 13.15 -10.98
N ILE A 33 2.74 14.11 -10.93
CA ILE A 33 2.51 15.45 -10.38
C ILE A 33 1.47 16.21 -11.24
N CYS A 34 1.63 16.18 -12.56
CA CYS A 34 0.70 16.85 -13.48
C CYS A 34 -0.71 16.28 -13.35
N LEU A 35 -0.84 14.95 -13.30
CA LEU A 35 -2.13 14.28 -13.17
C LEU A 35 -2.76 14.53 -11.81
N GLN A 36 -1.99 14.50 -10.73
CA GLN A 36 -2.49 14.83 -9.39
C GLN A 36 -3.02 16.27 -9.33
N SER A 37 -2.27 17.23 -9.88
CA SER A 37 -2.70 18.64 -9.95
C SER A 37 -3.97 18.82 -10.78
N ALA A 38 -4.05 18.19 -11.96
CA ALA A 38 -5.25 18.24 -12.80
C ALA A 38 -6.47 17.62 -12.13
N LEU A 39 -6.29 16.48 -11.44
CA LEU A 39 -7.36 15.81 -10.71
C LEU A 39 -7.87 16.64 -9.55
N TRP A 40 -6.99 17.27 -8.76
CA TRP A 40 -7.40 18.17 -7.68
C TRP A 40 -8.13 19.41 -8.18
N THR A 41 -7.62 20.04 -9.24
CA THR A 41 -8.28 21.19 -9.89
C THR A 41 -9.68 20.80 -10.39
N GLY A 42 -9.82 19.59 -10.95
CA GLY A 42 -11.13 19.06 -11.34
C GLY A 42 -12.05 18.79 -10.14
N ALA A 43 -11.50 18.23 -9.07
CA ALA A 43 -12.20 17.89 -7.84
C ALA A 43 -12.79 19.13 -7.15
N GLU A 44 -12.08 20.26 -7.14
CA GLU A 44 -12.55 21.53 -6.55
C GLU A 44 -13.86 22.04 -7.15
N ASN A 45 -14.17 21.68 -8.41
CA ASN A 45 -15.43 22.06 -9.04
C ASN A 45 -16.64 21.22 -8.57
N VAL A 46 -16.40 20.09 -7.93
CA VAL A 46 -17.42 19.09 -7.57
C VAL A 46 -17.49 18.90 -6.05
N LEU A 47 -16.36 19.02 -5.35
CA LEU A 47 -16.20 18.79 -3.92
C LEU A 47 -16.26 20.10 -3.14
N SER A 48 -16.84 20.03 -1.95
CA SER A 48 -16.76 21.10 -0.96
C SER A 48 -15.31 21.28 -0.48
N HIS A 49 -14.92 22.52 -0.15
CA HIS A 49 -13.56 22.89 0.26
C HIS A 49 -13.18 22.44 1.70
N GLU A 50 -13.65 21.26 2.12
CA GLU A 50 -13.55 20.76 3.50
C GLU A 50 -12.10 20.48 3.92
N LEU A 51 -11.27 20.01 3.00
CA LEU A 51 -9.85 19.68 3.26
C LEU A 51 -9.02 20.93 3.61
N GLY A 52 -9.35 22.08 3.02
CA GLY A 52 -8.67 23.35 3.29
C GLY A 52 -9.00 23.90 4.68
N ALA A 53 -10.22 23.64 5.17
CA ALA A 53 -10.67 24.09 6.49
C ALA A 53 -9.98 23.37 7.67
N VAL A 54 -9.43 22.19 7.41
CA VAL A 54 -8.78 21.34 8.42
C VAL A 54 -7.24 21.36 8.29
N SER A 55 -6.72 21.83 7.15
CA SER A 55 -5.28 21.97 6.96
C SER A 55 -4.73 23.20 7.68
N LYS A 56 -3.49 23.10 8.20
CA LYS A 56 -2.74 24.23 8.73
C LYS A 56 -2.65 25.34 7.67
N VAL A 57 -3.31 26.47 7.93
CA VAL A 57 -3.17 27.69 7.13
C VAL A 57 -2.02 28.51 7.71
N PRO A 58 -0.99 28.89 6.93
CA PRO A 58 0.04 29.81 7.39
C PRO A 58 -0.63 31.14 7.82
N ARG A 59 -0.64 31.42 9.12
CA ARG A 59 -1.23 32.66 9.64
C ARG A 59 -0.21 33.80 9.50
N PRO A 60 -0.55 34.94 8.87
CA PRO A 60 0.37 36.06 8.76
C PRO A 60 0.62 36.64 10.16
N GLY A 61 1.87 36.58 10.64
CA GLY A 61 2.31 37.14 11.92
C GLY A 61 2.88 36.16 12.94
N GLN A 62 2.81 34.84 12.69
CA GLN A 62 3.79 33.93 13.32
C GLN A 62 5.04 33.92 12.45
N GLU A 63 6.05 34.69 12.85
CA GLU A 63 7.40 34.56 12.32
C GLU A 63 7.94 33.17 12.69
N GLN A 64 7.61 32.16 11.90
CA GLN A 64 8.39 30.94 11.83
C GLN A 64 9.60 31.27 10.94
N GLU A 65 10.59 31.95 11.54
CA GLU A 65 11.82 32.36 10.86
C GLU A 65 12.46 31.18 10.09
N GLY A 66 12.48 31.30 8.75
CA GLY A 66 13.44 30.63 7.88
C GLY A 66 13.18 29.15 7.55
N LEU A 67 13.16 28.84 6.25
CA LEU A 67 13.27 27.49 5.62
C LEU A 67 12.26 26.40 6.06
N GLY A 68 11.57 26.52 7.20
CA GLY A 68 10.61 25.57 7.74
C GLY A 68 9.29 25.51 6.98
N GLU A 69 8.80 26.65 6.47
CA GLU A 69 7.58 26.70 5.64
C GLU A 69 7.74 25.97 4.29
N LEU A 70 8.95 26.03 3.71
CA LEU A 70 9.30 25.27 2.51
C LEU A 70 9.57 23.78 2.82
N THR A 71 9.89 23.46 4.07
CA THR A 71 10.25 22.09 4.47
C THR A 71 9.05 21.15 4.33
N GLU A 72 7.83 21.55 4.69
CA GLU A 72 6.69 20.62 4.58
C GLU A 72 6.36 20.22 3.14
N PRO A 73 6.20 21.15 2.17
CA PRO A 73 5.95 20.77 0.78
C PRO A 73 7.11 19.97 0.18
N ILE A 74 8.35 20.35 0.50
CA ILE A 74 9.55 19.64 0.01
C ILE A 74 9.59 18.22 0.56
N VAL A 75 9.35 18.01 1.85
CA VAL A 75 9.39 16.67 2.45
C VAL A 75 8.29 15.77 1.89
N ARG A 76 7.10 16.32 1.60
CA ARG A 76 6.02 15.58 0.89
C ARG A 76 6.42 15.21 -0.54
N LEU A 77 7.06 16.12 -1.26
CA LEU A 77 7.56 15.85 -2.59
C LEU A 77 8.65 14.76 -2.56
N VAL A 78 9.59 14.86 -1.61
CA VAL A 78 10.67 13.89 -1.42
C VAL A 78 10.10 12.51 -1.06
N SER A 79 9.10 12.42 -0.18
CA SER A 79 8.50 11.14 0.17
C SER A 79 7.75 10.52 -1.01
N LYS A 80 7.10 11.33 -1.85
CA LYS A 80 6.46 10.86 -3.08
C LYS A 80 7.47 10.37 -4.11
N ILE A 81 8.58 11.11 -4.29
CA ILE A 81 9.70 10.69 -5.14
C ILE A 81 10.31 9.38 -4.61
N ALA A 82 10.49 9.26 -3.29
CA ALA A 82 11.01 8.06 -2.65
C ALA A 82 10.08 6.86 -2.86
N LEU A 83 8.77 7.03 -2.72
CA LEU A 83 7.77 5.99 -2.98
C LEU A 83 7.87 5.47 -4.42
N VAL A 84 7.86 6.39 -5.40
CA VAL A 84 7.98 6.04 -6.82
C VAL A 84 9.32 5.38 -7.12
N SER A 85 10.42 5.89 -6.54
CA SER A 85 11.76 5.37 -6.78
C SER A 85 11.95 3.97 -6.18
N VAL A 86 11.51 3.75 -4.95
CA VAL A 86 11.54 2.41 -4.33
C VAL A 86 10.64 1.45 -5.10
N ALA A 87 9.43 1.86 -5.49
CA ALA A 87 8.56 1.04 -6.32
C ALA A 87 9.18 0.72 -7.69
N TRP A 88 9.96 1.65 -8.26
CA TRP A 88 10.71 1.43 -9.49
C TRP A 88 11.76 0.32 -9.32
N GLU A 89 12.61 0.44 -8.32
CA GLU A 89 13.68 -0.52 -8.01
C GLU A 89 13.12 -1.91 -7.66
N LEU A 90 12.05 -1.97 -6.87
CA LEU A 90 11.39 -3.21 -6.44
C LEU A 90 10.49 -3.86 -7.50
N ARG A 91 10.44 -3.29 -8.70
CA ARG A 91 9.68 -3.82 -9.83
C ARG A 91 8.15 -3.89 -9.68
N TYR A 92 7.56 -3.00 -8.88
CA TYR A 92 6.10 -2.94 -8.68
C TYR A 92 5.35 -2.44 -9.90
N ASP A 93 4.35 -3.17 -10.37
CA ASP A 93 3.49 -2.68 -11.45
C ASP A 93 2.43 -1.69 -10.99
N TYR A 94 1.55 -1.28 -11.91
CA TYR A 94 0.50 -0.30 -11.64
C TYR A 94 -0.51 -0.78 -10.58
N PHE A 95 -0.72 -2.09 -10.49
CA PHE A 95 -1.63 -2.68 -9.52
C PHE A 95 -0.98 -2.73 -8.14
N ASP A 96 0.27 -3.18 -8.07
CA ASP A 96 1.07 -3.21 -6.84
C ASP A 96 1.21 -1.81 -6.20
N ILE A 97 1.63 -0.82 -6.99
CA ILE A 97 1.84 0.55 -6.49
C ILE A 97 0.52 1.25 -6.17
N GLY A 98 -0.55 0.95 -6.92
CA GLY A 98 -1.90 1.43 -6.65
C GLY A 98 -2.43 0.86 -5.33
N ALA A 99 -2.27 -0.44 -5.10
CA ALA A 99 -2.65 -1.09 -3.86
C ALA A 99 -1.86 -0.55 -2.67
N LEU A 100 -0.53 -0.42 -2.79
CA LEU A 100 0.31 0.21 -1.77
C LEU A 100 -0.18 1.64 -1.45
N THR A 101 -0.43 2.44 -2.49
CA THR A 101 -0.88 3.82 -2.34
C THR A 101 -2.27 3.90 -1.71
N ALA A 102 -3.17 2.96 -2.01
CA ALA A 102 -4.47 2.88 -1.36
C ALA A 102 -4.29 2.63 0.15
N VAL A 103 -3.55 1.58 0.54
CA VAL A 103 -3.38 1.24 1.97
C VAL A 103 -2.73 2.35 2.77
N ILE A 104 -1.68 3.00 2.26
CA ILE A 104 -0.97 4.05 3.02
C ILE A 104 -1.80 5.32 3.23
N ASN A 105 -2.80 5.61 2.37
CA ASN A 105 -3.63 6.81 2.46
C ASN A 105 -4.93 6.60 3.26
N ILE A 106 -5.32 5.35 3.53
CA ILE A 106 -6.53 5.04 4.31
C ILE A 106 -6.45 5.51 5.77
N PRO A 107 -5.33 5.38 6.51
CA PRO A 107 -5.23 5.93 7.86
C PRO A 107 -5.62 7.41 7.93
N PHE A 108 -5.12 8.19 6.97
CA PHE A 108 -5.46 9.61 6.89
C PHE A 108 -6.95 9.84 6.56
N ALA A 109 -7.49 9.13 5.56
CA ALA A 109 -8.92 9.21 5.22
C ALA A 109 -9.83 8.80 6.38
N PHE A 110 -9.43 7.78 7.15
CA PHE A 110 -10.15 7.34 8.34
C PHE A 110 -10.15 8.43 9.42
N LEU A 111 -8.99 9.01 9.68
CA LEU A 111 -8.85 10.08 10.68
C LEU A 111 -9.69 11.31 10.30
N LEU A 112 -9.71 11.70 9.02
CA LEU A 112 -10.55 12.78 8.52
C LEU A 112 -12.05 12.53 8.72
N THR A 113 -12.53 11.34 8.34
CA THR A 113 -13.97 11.02 8.41
C THR A 113 -14.48 10.71 9.81
N THR A 114 -13.59 10.41 10.76
CA THR A 114 -13.97 9.97 12.11
C THR A 114 -13.75 11.05 13.17
N PHE A 115 -12.71 11.87 13.04
CA PHE A 115 -12.36 12.88 14.05
C PHE A 115 -12.47 14.33 13.56
N TYR A 116 -12.40 14.55 12.25
CA TYR A 116 -12.50 15.90 11.65
C TYR A 116 -13.82 16.14 10.92
N ASN A 117 -14.77 15.22 11.02
CA ASN A 117 -16.12 15.31 10.43
C ASN A 117 -16.11 15.66 8.93
N ILE A 118 -15.11 15.18 8.20
CA ILE A 118 -15.02 15.36 6.74
C ILE A 118 -15.94 14.34 6.05
N SER A 119 -16.59 14.75 4.96
CA SER A 119 -17.47 13.88 4.19
C SER A 119 -16.72 12.64 3.67
N LEU A 120 -17.37 11.47 3.76
CA LEU A 120 -16.84 10.22 3.23
C LEU A 120 -16.55 10.32 1.72
N LEU A 121 -17.34 11.12 1.00
CA LEU A 121 -17.15 11.36 -0.43
C LEU A 121 -15.84 12.11 -0.69
N THR A 122 -15.57 13.18 0.07
CA THR A 122 -14.32 13.95 -0.01
C THR A 122 -13.10 13.08 0.30
N ALA A 123 -13.17 12.28 1.37
CA ALA A 123 -12.10 11.37 1.75
C ALA A 123 -11.88 10.25 0.71
N ALA A 124 -12.95 9.70 0.13
CA ALA A 124 -12.86 8.69 -0.93
C ALA A 124 -12.27 9.26 -2.22
N ALA A 125 -12.69 10.46 -2.63
CA ALA A 125 -12.14 11.16 -3.79
C ALA A 125 -10.66 11.45 -3.58
N TYR A 126 -10.25 11.89 -2.39
CA TYR A 126 -8.87 12.08 -2.01
C TYR A 126 -8.02 10.80 -2.22
N VAL A 127 -8.45 9.64 -1.70
CA VAL A 127 -7.73 8.37 -1.87
C VAL A 127 -7.70 7.98 -3.36
N ALA A 128 -8.82 8.13 -4.07
CA ALA A 128 -8.91 7.80 -5.49
C ALA A 128 -7.96 8.65 -6.34
N ILE A 129 -7.86 9.95 -6.07
CA ILE A 129 -6.94 10.86 -6.75
C ILE A 129 -5.49 10.42 -6.53
N GLU A 130 -5.10 10.10 -5.29
CA GLU A 130 -3.75 9.64 -4.99
C GLU A 130 -3.43 8.34 -5.74
N VAL A 131 -4.34 7.36 -5.72
CA VAL A 131 -4.17 6.08 -6.41
C VAL A 131 -4.12 6.25 -7.93
N ILE A 132 -5.05 6.98 -8.53
CA ILE A 132 -5.10 7.19 -10.00
C ILE A 132 -3.87 7.97 -10.45
N SER A 133 -3.45 8.99 -9.69
CA SER A 133 -2.31 9.82 -10.03
C SER A 133 -1.02 9.00 -10.18
N ILE A 134 -0.87 7.88 -9.46
CA ILE A 134 0.33 7.05 -9.50
C ILE A 134 0.14 5.77 -10.33
N ALA A 135 -1.04 5.17 -10.32
CA ALA A 135 -1.36 3.95 -11.06
C ALA A 135 -1.47 4.20 -12.57
N LEU A 136 -2.07 5.31 -13.01
CA LEU A 136 -2.21 5.59 -14.45
C LEU A 136 -0.85 5.84 -15.14
N PRO A 137 0.05 6.67 -14.60
CA PRO A 137 1.37 6.86 -15.20
C PRO A 137 2.21 5.59 -15.22
N THR A 138 2.14 4.80 -14.15
CA THR A 138 2.87 3.53 -14.05
C THR A 138 2.33 2.52 -15.06
N TYR A 139 1.01 2.45 -15.28
CA TYR A 139 0.40 1.61 -16.32
C TYR A 139 0.90 1.97 -17.72
N LEU A 140 1.04 3.27 -18.04
CA LEU A 140 1.47 3.73 -19.35
C LEU A 140 2.96 3.49 -19.63
N LEU A 141 3.81 3.65 -18.61
CA LEU A 141 5.27 3.67 -18.78
C LEU A 141 5.96 2.35 -18.40
N ARG A 142 5.29 1.50 -17.62
CA ARG A 142 5.83 0.26 -17.08
C ARG A 142 5.16 -0.98 -17.68
N PRO A 143 5.92 -2.05 -17.98
CA PRO A 143 5.30 -3.34 -18.27
C PRO A 143 4.55 -3.88 -17.04
N ILE A 144 3.45 -4.59 -17.30
CA ILE A 144 2.67 -5.30 -16.30
C ILE A 144 3.52 -6.43 -15.71
N ALA A 145 3.47 -6.62 -14.39
CA ALA A 145 4.21 -7.71 -13.74
C ALA A 145 3.67 -9.07 -14.19
N ASP A 146 4.53 -10.10 -14.18
CA ASP A 146 4.15 -11.45 -14.64
C ASP A 146 2.93 -11.98 -13.89
N ILE A 147 2.81 -11.69 -12.59
CA ILE A 147 1.67 -12.06 -11.76
C ILE A 147 0.33 -11.50 -12.27
N ASN A 148 0.33 -10.25 -12.73
CA ASN A 148 -0.87 -9.56 -13.17
C ASN A 148 -1.09 -9.71 -14.68
N ASN A 149 -0.24 -10.45 -15.39
CA ASN A 149 -0.32 -10.63 -16.83
C ASN A 149 -1.06 -11.93 -17.22
N PRO A 150 -2.24 -11.83 -17.85
CA PRO A 150 -2.91 -12.79 -18.71
C PRO A 150 -2.17 -14.04 -19.15
N ALA A 151 -1.10 -13.72 -19.85
CA ALA A 151 -0.45 -14.59 -20.80
C ALA A 151 0.70 -15.40 -20.19
N VAL A 152 1.15 -15.04 -18.98
CA VAL A 152 2.26 -15.72 -18.31
C VAL A 152 1.71 -16.89 -17.48
N PRO A 153 2.07 -18.14 -17.77
CA PRO A 153 1.66 -19.26 -16.94
C PRO A 153 2.37 -19.18 -15.58
N ILE A 154 1.60 -19.23 -14.49
CA ILE A 154 2.08 -19.26 -13.11
C ILE A 154 1.38 -20.41 -12.41
N ARG A 155 2.12 -21.22 -11.65
CA ARG A 155 1.60 -22.42 -10.98
C ARG A 155 0.30 -22.16 -10.21
N ASN A 156 0.31 -21.16 -9.33
CA ASN A 156 -0.80 -20.88 -8.41
C ASN A 156 -1.84 -19.92 -8.99
N ARG A 157 -1.90 -19.77 -10.31
CA ARG A 157 -2.82 -18.81 -10.94
C ARG A 157 -4.29 -19.09 -10.63
N TYR A 158 -4.63 -20.36 -10.39
CA TYR A 158 -5.97 -20.75 -9.95
C TYR A 158 -6.35 -20.15 -8.59
N LEU A 159 -5.40 -19.97 -7.66
CA LEU A 159 -5.63 -19.30 -6.37
C LEU A 159 -5.85 -17.80 -6.56
N LEU A 160 -5.06 -17.17 -7.44
CA LEU A 160 -5.17 -15.73 -7.73
C LEU A 160 -6.49 -15.39 -8.44
N ASN A 161 -6.94 -16.26 -9.34
CA ASN A 161 -8.19 -16.08 -10.11
C ASN A 161 -9.44 -16.58 -9.36
N SER A 162 -9.28 -17.32 -8.26
CA SER A 162 -10.42 -17.85 -7.51
C SER A 162 -11.14 -16.74 -6.75
N PHE A 163 -12.41 -16.54 -7.08
CA PHE A 163 -13.29 -15.59 -6.37
C PHE A 163 -13.34 -15.88 -4.87
N GLN A 164 -13.49 -17.17 -4.51
CA GLN A 164 -13.57 -17.59 -3.12
C GLN A 164 -12.29 -17.26 -2.35
N VAL A 165 -11.11 -17.56 -2.90
CA VAL A 165 -9.81 -17.27 -2.26
C VAL A 165 -9.59 -15.77 -2.16
N SER A 166 -9.92 -15.01 -3.21
CA SER A 166 -9.75 -13.56 -3.19
C SER A 166 -10.67 -12.90 -2.16
N TRP A 167 -11.95 -13.28 -2.13
CA TRP A 167 -12.93 -12.68 -1.24
C TRP A 167 -12.76 -13.11 0.21
N SER A 168 -12.40 -14.38 0.48
CA SER A 168 -12.16 -14.85 1.84
C SER A 168 -10.96 -14.14 2.48
N ASN A 169 -9.85 -14.00 1.75
CA ASN A 169 -8.67 -13.30 2.25
C ASN A 169 -8.90 -11.78 2.37
N THR A 170 -9.72 -11.20 1.50
CA THR A 170 -10.15 -9.80 1.63
C THR A 170 -11.01 -9.61 2.87
N ALA A 171 -12.04 -10.44 3.06
CA ALA A 171 -12.91 -10.40 4.24
C ALA A 171 -12.13 -10.61 5.53
N LEU A 172 -11.12 -11.49 5.50
CA LEU A 172 -10.22 -11.69 6.62
C LEU A 172 -9.40 -10.44 6.94
N ALA A 173 -8.78 -9.82 5.92
CA ALA A 173 -8.03 -8.59 6.12
C ALA A 173 -8.92 -7.47 6.67
N VAL A 174 -10.13 -7.32 6.14
CA VAL A 174 -11.15 -6.40 6.66
C VAL A 174 -11.48 -6.72 8.11
N GLY A 175 -11.69 -7.99 8.46
CA GLY A 175 -11.96 -8.43 9.83
C GLY A 175 -10.82 -8.10 10.80
N VAL A 176 -9.56 -8.23 10.37
CA VAL A 176 -8.38 -7.85 11.16
C VAL A 176 -8.33 -6.34 11.38
N TYR A 177 -8.42 -5.53 10.32
CA TYR A 177 -8.48 -4.07 10.46
C TYR A 177 -9.65 -3.64 11.34
N ALA A 178 -10.82 -4.25 11.14
CA ALA A 178 -12.01 -3.96 11.90
C ALA A 178 -11.81 -4.27 13.38
N THR A 179 -11.29 -5.45 13.71
CA THR A 179 -11.07 -5.88 15.10
C THR A 179 -10.05 -4.98 15.81
N VAL A 180 -8.91 -4.69 15.16
CA VAL A 180 -7.86 -3.85 15.76
C VAL A 180 -8.38 -2.43 15.98
N LEU A 181 -8.97 -1.79 14.98
CA LEU A 181 -9.43 -0.41 15.10
C LEU A 181 -10.66 -0.30 16.01
N TYR A 182 -11.62 -1.21 15.89
CA TYR A 182 -12.82 -1.21 16.73
C TYR A 182 -12.48 -1.47 18.20
N SER A 183 -11.62 -2.44 18.50
CA SER A 183 -11.16 -2.65 19.89
C SER A 183 -10.39 -1.45 20.43
N SER A 184 -9.58 -0.80 19.59
CA SER A 184 -8.84 0.41 19.97
C SER A 184 -9.74 1.62 20.25
N LEU A 185 -10.90 1.71 19.59
CA LEU A 185 -11.93 2.72 19.85
C LEU A 185 -12.79 2.37 21.07
N GLN A 186 -13.23 1.11 21.21
CA GLN A 186 -14.07 0.65 22.31
C GLN A 186 -13.34 0.66 23.66
N THR A 187 -12.05 0.38 23.68
CA THR A 187 -11.22 0.51 24.88
C THR A 187 -10.89 1.97 25.21
N ASN A 188 -11.35 2.94 24.40
CA ASN A 188 -11.02 4.36 24.44
C ASN A 188 -9.53 4.69 24.34
N TRP A 189 -8.66 3.69 24.14
CA TRP A 189 -7.22 3.90 24.10
C TRP A 189 -6.84 4.82 22.92
N LEU A 190 -7.39 4.58 21.73
CA LEU A 190 -7.11 5.41 20.55
C LEU A 190 -7.60 6.84 20.74
N THR A 191 -8.82 6.99 21.24
CA THR A 191 -9.47 8.29 21.41
C THR A 191 -8.73 9.13 22.44
N ILE A 192 -8.38 8.57 23.60
CA ILE A 192 -7.58 9.24 24.63
C ILE A 192 -6.18 9.57 24.10
N PHE A 193 -5.54 8.64 23.40
CA PHE A 193 -4.23 8.87 22.80
C PHE A 193 -4.26 10.04 21.81
N LEU A 194 -5.27 10.10 20.94
CA LEU A 194 -5.41 11.19 19.98
C LEU A 194 -5.75 12.52 20.66
N ILE A 195 -6.65 12.55 21.65
CA ILE A 195 -6.95 13.78 22.42
C ILE A 195 -5.69 14.37 23.06
N ASN A 196 -4.76 13.52 23.54
CA ASN A 196 -3.54 13.99 24.18
C ASN A 196 -2.50 14.55 23.19
N HIS A 197 -2.60 14.27 21.90
CA HIS A 197 -1.60 14.66 20.89
C HIS A 197 -2.18 15.44 19.69
N PHE A 198 -3.50 15.61 19.64
CA PHE A 198 -4.22 16.33 18.59
C PHE A 198 -5.31 17.20 19.20
N ASP A 199 -5.47 18.41 18.69
CA ASP A 199 -6.63 19.26 18.96
C ASP A 199 -7.79 18.84 18.04
N LEU A 200 -8.58 17.86 18.49
CA LEU A 200 -9.62 17.24 17.68
C LEU A 200 -10.94 18.04 17.71
N PRO A 201 -11.56 18.33 16.54
CA PRO A 201 -12.84 19.04 16.50
C PRO A 201 -14.01 18.27 17.13
N SER A 202 -14.07 16.95 16.94
CA SER A 202 -15.13 16.10 17.52
C SER A 202 -14.67 14.66 17.71
N VAL A 203 -15.21 14.03 18.76
CA VAL A 203 -15.02 12.61 19.08
C VAL A 203 -16.33 11.81 19.04
N GLU A 204 -17.44 12.46 18.70
CA GLU A 204 -18.79 11.87 18.70
C GLU A 204 -18.87 10.68 17.75
N LEU A 205 -18.40 10.84 16.51
CA LEU A 205 -18.40 9.77 15.50
C LEU A 205 -17.46 8.60 15.85
N ALA A 206 -16.46 8.84 16.70
CA ALA A 206 -15.58 7.79 17.20
C ALA A 206 -16.26 6.96 18.29
N HIS A 207 -17.16 7.57 19.06
CA HIS A 207 -17.93 6.91 20.12
C HIS A 207 -19.16 6.17 19.58
N ASP A 208 -19.84 6.76 18.60
CA ASP A 208 -21.04 6.20 17.95
C ASP A 208 -20.72 5.18 16.84
N VAL A 209 -19.48 4.67 16.80
CA VAL A 209 -19.05 3.76 15.74
C VAL A 209 -19.80 2.42 15.86
N GLN A 210 -20.66 2.16 14.86
CA GLN A 210 -21.34 0.88 14.71
C GLN A 210 -20.59 0.01 13.70
N ALA A 211 -20.54 -1.30 13.93
CA ALA A 211 -19.84 -2.23 13.03
C ALA A 211 -20.32 -2.13 11.56
N VAL A 212 -21.61 -1.87 11.34
CA VAL A 212 -22.23 -1.81 10.01
C VAL A 212 -21.77 -0.60 9.20
N THR A 213 -21.57 0.56 9.83
CA THR A 213 -21.08 1.78 9.16
C THR A 213 -19.56 1.81 9.03
N PHE A 214 -18.88 0.99 9.82
CA PHE A 214 -17.43 0.92 9.93
C PHE A 214 -16.78 0.00 8.90
N ILE A 215 -17.33 -1.21 8.70
CA ILE A 215 -16.79 -2.23 7.79
C ILE A 215 -16.63 -1.71 6.35
N PRO A 216 -17.59 -0.97 5.75
CA PRO A 216 -17.44 -0.47 4.39
C PRO A 216 -16.23 0.45 4.20
N LYS A 217 -15.87 1.25 5.22
CA LYS A 217 -14.68 2.13 5.17
C LYS A 217 -13.38 1.32 5.09
N LEU A 218 -13.38 0.10 5.61
CA LEU A 218 -12.22 -0.78 5.67
C LEU A 218 -12.13 -1.78 4.51
N LEU A 219 -13.18 -1.91 3.69
CA LEU A 219 -13.17 -2.80 2.52
C LEU A 219 -12.00 -2.49 1.59
N THR A 220 -11.79 -1.21 1.29
CA THR A 220 -10.66 -0.77 0.45
C THR A 220 -9.32 -1.11 1.09
N ALA A 221 -9.21 -1.00 2.43
CA ALA A 221 -7.99 -1.34 3.16
C ALA A 221 -7.69 -2.83 3.07
N GLY A 222 -8.67 -3.67 3.39
CA GLY A 222 -8.51 -5.11 3.35
C GLY A 222 -8.20 -5.62 1.94
N TYR A 223 -8.91 -5.11 0.93
CA TYR A 223 -8.66 -5.47 -0.47
C TYR A 223 -7.26 -5.07 -0.92
N ALA A 224 -6.87 -3.82 -0.66
CA ALA A 224 -5.56 -3.31 -1.09
C ALA A 224 -4.41 -3.97 -0.32
N THR A 225 -4.59 -4.31 0.96
CA THR A 225 -3.59 -5.07 1.75
C THR A 225 -3.44 -6.49 1.22
N LYS A 226 -4.53 -7.18 0.88
CA LYS A 226 -4.49 -8.48 0.21
C LYS A 226 -3.79 -8.39 -1.14
N ALA A 227 -4.16 -7.41 -1.97
CA ALA A 227 -3.58 -7.19 -3.29
C ALA A 227 -2.07 -6.90 -3.22
N PHE A 228 -1.64 -6.09 -2.24
CA PHE A 228 -0.24 -5.72 -2.10
C PHE A 228 0.62 -6.79 -1.44
N LEU A 229 0.11 -7.49 -0.42
CA LEU A 229 0.90 -8.44 0.37
C LEU A 229 0.74 -9.89 -0.12
N LEU A 230 -0.50 -10.37 -0.24
CA LEU A 230 -0.79 -11.79 -0.44
C LEU A 230 -0.61 -12.23 -1.89
N ASP A 231 -1.17 -11.50 -2.85
CA ASP A 231 -1.14 -11.90 -4.27
C ASP A 231 0.29 -12.14 -4.77
N PRO A 232 1.25 -11.21 -4.60
CA PRO A 232 2.65 -11.41 -4.97
C PRO A 232 3.31 -12.57 -4.24
N ALA A 233 2.96 -12.81 -2.98
CA ALA A 233 3.49 -13.92 -2.21
C ALA A 233 3.00 -15.27 -2.78
N ILE A 234 1.75 -15.36 -3.24
CA ILE A 234 1.21 -16.54 -3.94
C ILE A 234 1.92 -16.75 -5.29
N GLY A 235 2.17 -15.67 -6.05
CA GLY A 235 2.87 -15.72 -7.33
C GLY A 235 4.37 -16.00 -7.24
N ALA A 236 5.00 -15.75 -6.08
CA ALA A 236 6.42 -15.98 -5.85
C ALA A 236 6.79 -17.44 -5.50
N GLN A 237 5.83 -18.35 -5.45
CA GLN A 237 6.11 -19.76 -5.19
C GLN A 237 6.86 -20.40 -6.37
N PRO A 238 7.97 -21.14 -6.12
CA PRO A 238 8.74 -21.78 -7.18
C PRO A 238 7.96 -22.92 -7.82
N ASP A 239 8.17 -23.16 -9.13
CA ASP A 239 7.63 -24.34 -9.81
C ASP A 239 8.12 -25.64 -9.15
N THR A 240 7.27 -26.67 -9.15
CA THR A 240 7.60 -28.00 -8.62
C THR A 240 8.82 -28.55 -9.35
N GLY A 241 9.93 -28.77 -8.63
CA GLY A 241 11.22 -29.17 -9.21
C GLY A 241 12.18 -28.01 -9.57
N ALA A 242 11.73 -26.75 -9.51
CA ALA A 242 12.56 -25.55 -9.64
C ALA A 242 12.98 -24.97 -8.28
N VAL A 243 12.92 -25.79 -7.22
CA VAL A 243 13.72 -25.54 -6.03
C VAL A 243 15.16 -25.63 -6.50
N THR A 244 15.85 -24.49 -6.66
CA THR A 244 17.32 -24.50 -6.69
C THR A 244 17.75 -25.46 -5.59
N PRO A 245 18.46 -26.57 -5.88
CA PRO A 245 18.83 -27.52 -4.86
C PRO A 245 19.67 -26.76 -3.84
N VAL A 246 19.03 -26.31 -2.77
CA VAL A 246 19.77 -25.92 -1.59
C VAL A 246 20.20 -27.27 -1.09
N GLY A 247 21.49 -27.59 -1.28
CA GLY A 247 22.05 -28.86 -0.84
C GLY A 247 21.58 -29.11 0.59
N PRO A 248 21.23 -30.37 0.94
CA PRO A 248 20.74 -30.69 2.28
C PRO A 248 21.66 -30.04 3.31
N PHE A 249 21.08 -29.30 4.25
CA PHE A 249 21.87 -28.63 5.28
C PHE A 249 22.52 -29.72 6.14
N GLU A 250 23.84 -29.83 6.03
CA GLU A 250 24.64 -30.79 6.80
C GLU A 250 25.09 -30.14 8.12
N PRO A 251 24.45 -30.44 9.26
CA PRO A 251 24.72 -29.76 10.52
C PRO A 251 26.16 -30.00 11.01
N ALA A 252 26.77 -31.11 10.58
CA ALA A 252 28.11 -31.53 10.97
C ALA A 252 29.24 -30.72 10.30
N THR A 253 28.97 -30.05 9.17
CA THR A 253 29.97 -29.25 8.44
C THR A 253 29.59 -27.77 8.35
N ALA A 254 28.42 -27.40 8.87
CA ALA A 254 27.90 -26.06 8.81
C ALA A 254 28.65 -25.10 9.73
N THR A 255 29.06 -23.97 9.18
CA THR A 255 29.59 -22.85 9.96
C THR A 255 28.47 -22.18 10.76
N LEU A 256 28.80 -21.53 11.88
CA LEU A 256 27.84 -20.81 12.74
C LEU A 256 26.91 -19.85 11.96
N PRO A 257 27.39 -19.07 10.96
CA PRO A 257 26.51 -18.26 10.11
C PRO A 257 25.57 -19.07 9.21
N GLN A 258 26.00 -20.24 8.71
CA GLN A 258 25.14 -21.13 7.94
C GLN A 258 24.07 -21.76 8.82
N THR A 259 24.42 -22.16 10.05
CA THR A 259 23.48 -22.70 11.03
C THR A 259 22.45 -21.65 11.47
N LEU A 260 22.87 -20.41 11.71
CA LEU A 260 21.93 -19.32 12.01
C LEU A 260 21.05 -18.96 10.81
N LYS A 261 21.62 -18.92 9.59
CA LYS A 261 20.84 -18.68 8.37
C LYS A 261 19.83 -19.80 8.13
N HIS A 262 20.17 -21.05 8.42
CA HIS A 262 19.25 -22.18 8.28
C HIS A 262 18.15 -22.17 9.36
N ASN A 263 18.48 -21.84 10.62
CA ASN A 263 17.48 -21.83 11.70
C ASN A 263 16.57 -20.58 11.69
N PHE A 264 17.10 -19.41 11.34
CA PHE A 264 16.37 -18.14 11.46
C PHE A 264 16.04 -17.47 10.12
N TRP A 265 16.61 -17.93 9.00
CA TRP A 265 16.49 -17.26 7.70
C TRP A 265 16.17 -18.21 6.53
N PHE A 266 15.74 -19.45 6.81
CA PHE A 266 15.30 -20.40 5.80
C PHE A 266 13.84 -20.15 5.39
N PHE A 267 13.55 -18.90 5.00
CA PHE A 267 12.24 -18.52 4.50
C PHE A 267 12.09 -18.91 3.03
N SER A 268 10.92 -19.47 2.68
CA SER A 268 10.55 -19.70 1.28
C SER A 268 10.58 -18.38 0.48
N ARG A 269 10.71 -18.45 -0.85
CA ARG A 269 10.67 -17.24 -1.72
C ARG A 269 9.38 -16.43 -1.49
N ARG A 270 8.28 -17.13 -1.24
CA ARG A 270 7.00 -16.57 -0.83
C ARG A 270 7.10 -15.77 0.46
N THR A 271 7.57 -16.39 1.55
CA THR A 271 7.67 -15.73 2.85
C THR A 271 8.64 -14.55 2.80
N ARG A 272 9.74 -14.66 2.06
CA ARG A 272 10.67 -13.53 1.84
C ARG A 272 10.01 -12.37 1.10
N THR A 273 9.21 -12.65 0.06
CA THR A 273 8.46 -11.63 -0.68
C THR A 273 7.44 -10.94 0.23
N LEU A 274 6.74 -11.72 1.06
CA LEU A 274 5.79 -11.19 2.03
C LEU A 274 6.47 -10.30 3.07
N ILE A 275 7.57 -10.74 3.68
CA ILE A 275 8.35 -9.93 4.63
C ILE A 275 8.83 -8.64 3.98
N GLN A 276 9.40 -8.71 2.77
CA GLN A 276 9.88 -7.54 2.05
C GLN A 276 8.75 -6.53 1.82
N ARG A 277 7.59 -6.98 1.34
CA ARG A 277 6.44 -6.11 1.09
C ARG A 277 5.84 -5.56 2.39
N SER A 278 5.79 -6.34 3.47
CA SER A 278 5.36 -5.86 4.79
C SER A 278 6.26 -4.75 5.34
N VAL A 279 7.58 -4.87 5.17
CA VAL A 279 8.54 -3.81 5.57
C VAL A 279 8.32 -2.55 4.75
N VAL A 280 8.17 -2.68 3.43
CA VAL A 280 7.89 -1.55 2.53
C VAL A 280 6.56 -0.88 2.91
N LEU A 281 5.49 -1.66 3.09
CA LEU A 281 4.19 -1.16 3.51
C LEU A 281 4.29 -0.41 4.84
N SER A 282 4.89 -1.02 5.87
CA SER A 282 4.99 -0.40 7.19
C SER A 282 5.78 0.91 7.16
N THR A 283 6.87 0.95 6.39
CA THR A 283 7.71 2.16 6.25
C THR A 283 6.94 3.29 5.59
N PHE A 284 6.30 3.04 4.45
CA PHE A 284 5.55 4.09 3.74
C PHE A 284 4.24 4.44 4.43
N LEU A 285 3.60 3.51 5.14
CA LEU A 285 2.42 3.79 5.95
C LEU A 285 2.78 4.73 7.11
N LEU A 286 3.90 4.47 7.81
CA LEU A 286 4.41 5.36 8.84
C LEU A 286 4.72 6.74 8.28
N ALA A 287 5.56 6.81 7.25
CA ALA A 287 5.98 8.07 6.65
C ALA A 287 4.79 8.87 6.12
N ASN A 288 3.88 8.25 5.36
CA ASN A 288 2.72 8.93 4.81
C ASN A 288 1.77 9.43 5.91
N THR A 289 1.51 8.61 6.93
CA THR A 289 0.60 9.00 8.02
C THR A 289 1.19 10.13 8.87
N VAL A 290 2.49 10.09 9.17
CA VAL A 290 3.17 11.17 9.91
C VAL A 290 3.19 12.46 9.10
N LEU A 291 3.58 12.39 7.83
CA LEU A 291 3.67 13.56 6.97
C LEU A 291 2.31 14.20 6.71
N ARG A 292 1.25 13.39 6.59
CA ARG A 292 -0.12 13.90 6.40
C ARG A 292 -0.77 14.34 7.71
N GLY A 293 -0.49 13.64 8.81
CA GLY A 293 -0.90 14.04 10.14
C GLY A 293 -0.37 15.44 10.48
N ALA A 294 0.91 15.70 10.21
CA ALA A 294 1.55 17.01 10.43
C ALA A 294 0.87 18.18 9.68
N THR A 295 0.05 17.91 8.67
CA THR A 295 -0.65 18.92 7.86
C THR A 295 -1.96 19.40 8.48
N LEU A 296 -2.50 18.63 9.43
CA LEU A 296 -3.76 18.92 10.09
C LEU A 296 -3.55 19.97 11.17
N GLU A 297 -4.47 20.93 11.28
CA GLU A 297 -4.41 21.90 12.37
C GLU A 297 -4.50 21.20 13.73
N GLY A 298 -3.65 21.63 14.68
CA GLY A 298 -3.63 21.05 16.01
C GLY A 298 -2.96 19.68 16.15
N SER A 299 -2.29 19.15 15.11
CA SER A 299 -1.64 17.85 15.17
C SER A 299 -0.19 17.87 15.67
N GLU A 300 0.16 16.86 16.46
CA GLU A 300 1.52 16.54 16.84
C GLU A 300 2.10 15.36 16.00
N ILE A 301 3.39 15.44 15.71
CA ILE A 301 4.14 14.40 14.98
C ILE A 301 4.14 13.08 15.77
N ALA A 302 4.36 13.14 17.10
CA ALA A 302 4.37 11.97 17.98
C ALA A 302 3.01 11.25 17.98
N GLY A 303 1.91 12.02 18.06
CA GLY A 303 0.56 11.50 17.92
C GLY A 303 0.33 10.82 16.57
N SER A 304 0.79 11.44 15.49
CA SER A 304 0.67 10.87 14.14
C SER A 304 1.43 9.56 13.97
N ALA A 305 2.61 9.44 14.60
CA ALA A 305 3.41 8.21 14.60
C ALA A 305 2.75 7.09 15.43
N GLY A 306 2.25 7.41 16.63
CA GLY A 306 1.51 6.44 17.44
C GLY A 306 0.22 5.96 16.78
N TYR A 307 -0.51 6.87 16.13
CA TYR A 307 -1.68 6.54 15.31
C TYR A 307 -1.34 5.61 14.15
N ALA A 308 -0.26 5.90 13.42
CA ALA A 308 0.24 5.02 12.36
C ALA A 308 0.57 3.61 12.88
N GLY A 309 1.09 3.53 14.12
CA GLY A 309 1.40 2.26 14.78
C GLY A 309 0.23 1.28 14.84
N VAL A 310 -1.00 1.76 15.07
CA VAL A 310 -2.21 0.91 15.10
C VAL A 310 -2.49 0.28 13.72
N TRP A 311 -2.32 1.04 12.66
CA TRP A 311 -2.50 0.57 11.29
C TRP A 311 -1.39 -0.37 10.84
N ILE A 312 -0.14 -0.09 11.25
CA ILE A 312 1.01 -0.96 11.02
C ILE A 312 0.79 -2.29 11.75
N LEU A 313 0.32 -2.27 12.99
CA LEU A 313 -0.01 -3.48 13.74
C LEU A 313 -1.05 -4.32 12.99
N ALA A 314 -2.16 -3.71 12.56
CA ALA A 314 -3.18 -4.40 11.77
C ALA A 314 -2.62 -5.00 10.47
N ALA A 315 -1.83 -4.23 9.71
CA ALA A 315 -1.20 -4.71 8.48
C ALA A 315 -0.24 -5.88 8.72
N ASN A 316 0.51 -5.86 9.82
CA ASN A 316 1.43 -6.95 10.18
C ASN A 316 0.68 -8.19 10.69
N ILE A 317 -0.45 -8.04 11.39
CA ILE A 317 -1.33 -9.17 11.72
C ILE A 317 -1.88 -9.81 10.44
N CYS A 318 -2.31 -9.00 9.46
CA CYS A 318 -2.70 -9.53 8.14
C CYS A 318 -1.54 -10.28 7.47
N ALA A 319 -0.33 -9.71 7.48
CA ALA A 319 0.85 -10.37 6.92
C ALA A 319 1.14 -11.71 7.61
N ALA A 320 1.09 -11.75 8.95
CA ALA A 320 1.29 -12.98 9.71
C ALA A 320 0.25 -14.04 9.36
N TRP A 321 -1.03 -13.64 9.24
CA TRP A 321 -2.08 -14.55 8.80
C TRP A 321 -1.87 -15.04 7.37
N PHE A 322 -1.41 -14.15 6.49
CA PHE A 322 -1.13 -14.50 5.11
C PHE A 322 -0.01 -15.53 4.99
N VAL A 323 0.99 -15.57 5.89
CA VAL A 323 1.95 -16.69 5.94
C VAL A 323 1.21 -18.02 5.97
N TRP A 324 0.26 -18.18 6.89
CA TRP A 324 -0.47 -19.44 7.08
C TRP A 324 -1.40 -19.78 5.90
N THR A 325 -2.16 -18.82 5.37
CA THR A 325 -3.19 -19.08 4.33
C THR A 325 -2.68 -19.62 2.99
N GLY A 326 -1.37 -19.56 2.73
CA GLY A 326 -0.77 -20.09 1.49
C GLY A 326 0.24 -21.20 1.72
N ASP A 327 0.30 -21.75 2.94
CA ASP A 327 1.03 -22.99 3.26
C ASP A 327 0.12 -24.22 3.17
N ALA A 328 -0.93 -24.16 2.36
CA ALA A 328 -1.63 -25.36 1.92
C ALA A 328 -0.71 -26.16 0.97
N GLU A 329 0.31 -26.79 1.52
CA GLU A 329 1.00 -27.92 0.89
C GLU A 329 0.02 -29.09 0.84
N PRO A 330 -0.18 -29.75 -0.31
CA PRO A 330 -0.84 -31.05 -0.35
C PRO A 330 -0.01 -32.14 0.34
#